data_AF-A0A2G1XDZ1-F1
#
_entry.id   AF-A0A2G1XDZ1-F1
#
_cell.length_a   1.000
_cell.length_b   1.000
_cell.length_c   1.000
_cell.angle_alpha   90.00
_cell.angle_beta   90.00
_cell.angle_gamma   90.00
#
_symmetry.space_group_name_H-M   'P 1'
#
loop_
_entity.id
_entity.type
_entity.pdbx_description
1 polymer ?
#
loop_
_entity_poly.entity_id
_entity_poly.type
_entity_poly.pdbx_seq_one_letter_code
_entity_poly.pdbx_strand_id
1 'polypeptide(L)'
;MNANDWKLSVTGDNCPEWCSADHADEDPEHDSVFHESAPVAVELPPLINGERLRLAFVTTSSEAYRLPGEGRSPARVDLGTESDREGAVHDYVPVSSAETLDKLITDLRHAVSTLEQWRDRLPAAA
;
A
#
# COMPACT_ATOMS: atom_id res chain seq x y z
N MET A 1 12.04 -8.12 -25.37
CA MET A 1 12.17 -9.16 -24.34
C MET A 1 11.64 -10.47 -24.93
N ASN A 2 12.20 -11.64 -24.61
CA ASN A 2 11.57 -12.90 -25.04
C ASN A 2 10.55 -13.33 -23.98
N ALA A 3 9.54 -14.10 -24.34
CA ALA A 3 8.45 -14.53 -23.45
C ALA A 3 8.91 -15.28 -22.18
N ASN A 4 10.16 -15.74 -22.09
CA ASN A 4 10.68 -16.44 -20.92
C ASN A 4 11.07 -15.49 -19.77
N ASP A 5 11.57 -14.28 -20.06
CA ASP A 5 11.90 -13.29 -19.01
C ASP A 5 10.63 -12.77 -18.32
N TRP A 6 9.53 -12.64 -19.08
CA TRP A 6 8.21 -12.32 -18.56
C TRP A 6 7.62 -13.48 -17.74
N LYS A 7 7.67 -14.72 -18.28
CA LYS A 7 7.20 -15.89 -17.53
C LYS A 7 7.92 -16.04 -16.20
N LEU A 8 9.22 -15.77 -16.17
CA LEU A 8 9.97 -15.76 -14.93
C LEU A 8 9.32 -14.79 -13.93
N SER A 9 8.99 -13.56 -14.31
CA SER A 9 8.51 -12.55 -13.35
C SER A 9 7.07 -12.74 -12.82
N VAL A 10 6.17 -13.43 -13.54
CA VAL A 10 4.76 -13.61 -13.13
C VAL A 10 4.31 -15.02 -12.74
N THR A 11 5.01 -16.09 -13.15
CA THR A 11 4.59 -17.44 -12.77
C THR A 11 5.27 -17.85 -11.46
N GLY A 12 4.49 -17.97 -10.39
CA GLY A 12 4.68 -18.77 -9.16
C GLY A 12 6.00 -18.66 -8.38
N ASP A 13 7.14 -18.76 -9.05
CA ASP A 13 8.48 -18.86 -8.50
C ASP A 13 9.26 -17.54 -8.47
N ASN A 14 8.90 -16.50 -9.26
CA ASN A 14 9.50 -15.15 -9.11
C ASN A 14 8.51 -14.00 -8.88
N CYS A 15 7.21 -14.30 -8.74
CA CYS A 15 6.29 -13.38 -8.11
C CYS A 15 6.80 -13.12 -6.68
N PRO A 16 6.97 -11.86 -6.22
CA PRO A 16 7.44 -11.62 -4.87
C PRO A 16 6.51 -12.29 -3.84
N GLU A 17 7.08 -12.89 -2.80
CA GLU A 17 6.33 -13.63 -1.77
C GLU A 17 5.24 -12.80 -1.07
N TRP A 18 5.37 -11.47 -1.10
CA TRP A 18 4.39 -10.54 -0.55
C TRP A 18 3.25 -10.18 -1.52
N CYS A 19 3.36 -10.53 -2.81
CA CYS A 19 2.33 -10.24 -3.79
C CYS A 19 1.09 -11.09 -3.51
N SER A 20 -0.07 -10.46 -3.60
CA SER A 20 -1.39 -11.07 -3.44
C SER A 20 -2.25 -10.98 -4.69
N ALA A 21 -1.77 -10.28 -5.73
CA ALA A 21 -2.47 -10.15 -6.99
C ALA A 21 -2.51 -11.49 -7.73
N ASP A 22 -3.63 -11.76 -8.40
CA ASP A 22 -3.77 -12.89 -9.30
C ASP A 22 -3.36 -12.46 -10.71
N HIS A 23 -2.28 -13.04 -11.21
CA HIS A 23 -1.72 -12.75 -12.53
C HIS A 23 -2.10 -13.80 -13.58
N ALA A 24 -3.04 -14.72 -13.27
CA ALA A 24 -3.38 -15.83 -14.16
C ALA A 24 -3.90 -15.41 -15.54
N ASP A 25 -4.53 -14.24 -15.64
CA ASP A 25 -5.14 -13.71 -16.86
C ASP A 25 -4.29 -12.62 -17.57
N GLU A 26 -3.12 -12.25 -17.04
CA GLU A 26 -2.28 -11.19 -17.64
C GLU A 26 -1.58 -11.65 -18.93
N ASP A 27 -1.53 -10.77 -19.93
CA ASP A 27 -0.89 -11.04 -21.22
C ASP A 27 0.51 -10.41 -21.33
N PRO A 28 1.58 -11.21 -21.53
CA PRO A 28 2.95 -10.74 -21.68
C PRO A 28 3.17 -9.69 -22.77
N GLU A 29 2.41 -9.79 -23.85
CA GLU A 29 2.61 -8.98 -25.04
C GLU A 29 1.87 -7.65 -24.96
N HIS A 30 0.88 -7.56 -24.06
CA HIS A 30 -0.08 -6.46 -24.01
C HIS A 30 -0.20 -5.78 -22.65
N ASP A 31 0.23 -6.40 -21.55
CA ASP A 31 0.02 -5.91 -20.20
C ASP A 31 1.33 -5.49 -19.50
N SER A 32 1.18 -4.58 -18.55
CA SER A 32 2.22 -4.28 -17.56
C SER A 32 1.88 -5.05 -16.30
N VAL A 33 2.87 -5.66 -15.67
CA VAL A 33 2.65 -6.47 -14.46
C VAL A 33 2.69 -5.56 -13.25
N PHE A 34 1.66 -5.61 -12.40
CA PHE A 34 1.61 -4.84 -11.16
C PHE A 34 1.51 -5.77 -9.96
N HIS A 35 2.62 -5.94 -9.25
CA HIS A 35 2.65 -6.71 -8.00
C HIS A 35 2.12 -5.85 -6.86
N GLU A 36 1.15 -6.37 -6.11
CA GLU A 36 0.49 -5.69 -5.02
C GLU A 36 0.29 -6.62 -3.81
N SER A 37 0.71 -6.19 -2.62
CA SER A 37 0.43 -6.93 -1.38
C SER A 37 -1.01 -6.76 -0.91
N ALA A 38 -1.50 -7.69 -0.10
CA ALA A 38 -2.74 -7.46 0.62
C ALA A 38 -2.59 -6.21 1.51
N PRO A 39 -3.61 -5.34 1.59
CA PRO A 39 -3.50 -4.10 2.36
C PRO A 39 -3.40 -4.39 3.85
N VAL A 40 -2.37 -3.86 4.49
CA VAL A 40 -2.30 -3.76 5.96
C VAL A 40 -2.99 -2.47 6.34
N ALA A 41 -4.02 -2.56 7.18
CA ALA A 41 -4.87 -1.39 7.43
C ALA A 41 -5.21 -1.16 8.88
N VAL A 42 -5.41 0.12 9.21
CA VAL A 42 -5.72 0.62 10.55
C VAL A 42 -7.03 1.39 10.49
N GLU A 43 -8.04 0.92 11.21
CA GLU A 43 -9.31 1.65 11.37
C GLU A 43 -9.12 2.81 12.35
N LEU A 44 -9.50 4.01 11.91
CA LEU A 44 -9.53 5.19 12.77
C LEU A 44 -10.92 5.33 13.42
N PRO A 45 -10.99 5.90 14.64
CA PRO A 45 -12.27 6.32 15.21
C PRO A 45 -13.02 7.27 14.25
N PRO A 46 -14.36 7.32 14.33
CA PRO A 46 -15.14 8.23 13.48
C PRO A 46 -14.64 9.67 13.62
N LEU A 47 -14.46 10.35 12.49
CA LEU A 47 -14.16 11.77 12.47
C LEU A 47 -15.38 12.61 12.89
N ILE A 48 -15.19 13.93 13.01
CA ILE A 48 -16.22 14.88 13.46
C ILE A 48 -17.50 14.81 12.59
N ASN A 49 -17.37 14.40 11.32
CA ASN A 49 -18.47 14.21 10.37
C ASN A 49 -19.13 12.81 10.43
N GLY A 50 -18.73 11.97 11.40
CA GLY A 50 -19.20 10.60 11.61
C GLY A 50 -18.61 9.59 10.62
N GLU A 51 -17.71 10.01 9.74
CA GLU A 51 -17.05 9.17 8.74
C GLU A 51 -16.00 8.27 9.38
N ARG A 52 -15.98 7.01 8.98
CA ARG A 52 -14.91 6.08 9.36
C ARG A 52 -13.87 6.06 8.27
N LEU A 53 -12.65 6.43 8.64
CA LEU A 53 -11.49 6.32 7.78
C LEU A 53 -10.66 5.10 8.14
N ARG A 54 -10.09 4.48 7.12
CA ARG A 54 -9.12 3.40 7.25
C ARG A 54 -7.84 3.83 6.54
N LEU A 55 -6.72 3.81 7.25
CA LEU A 55 -5.41 3.97 6.62
C LEU A 55 -4.99 2.61 6.07
N ALA A 56 -4.65 2.52 4.79
CA ALA A 56 -4.22 1.30 4.13
C ALA A 56 -2.79 1.44 3.61
N PHE A 57 -1.95 0.45 3.88
CA PHE A 57 -0.57 0.37 3.45
C PHE A 57 -0.42 -0.85 2.54
N VAL A 58 0.17 -0.62 1.38
CA VAL A 58 0.34 -1.63 0.34
C VAL A 58 1.78 -1.61 -0.15
N THR A 59 2.39 -2.77 -0.34
CA THR A 59 3.65 -2.87 -1.06
C THR A 59 3.36 -3.05 -2.54
N THR A 60 3.90 -2.17 -3.38
CA THR A 60 3.70 -2.21 -4.83
C THR A 60 5.04 -2.30 -5.56
N SER A 61 5.05 -3.03 -6.67
CA SER A 61 6.13 -2.94 -7.66
C SER A 61 5.56 -3.19 -9.04
N SER A 62 5.94 -2.38 -10.03
CA SER A 62 5.52 -2.58 -11.41
C SER A 62 6.65 -3.07 -12.28
N GLU A 63 6.31 -3.83 -13.31
CA GLU A 63 7.24 -4.26 -14.34
C GLU A 63 6.69 -3.82 -15.69
N ALA A 64 7.36 -2.84 -16.30
CA ALA A 64 7.03 -2.35 -17.63
C ALA A 64 8.05 -2.93 -18.61
N TYR A 65 7.58 -3.75 -19.54
CA TYR A 65 8.44 -4.46 -20.50
C TYR A 65 8.24 -4.00 -21.94
N ARG A 66 7.43 -2.97 -22.16
CA ARG A 66 7.02 -2.51 -23.50
C ARG A 66 8.07 -1.63 -24.18
N LEU A 67 8.91 -0.92 -23.43
CA LEU A 67 9.94 -0.04 -24.00
C LEU A 67 11.38 -0.52 -23.70
N PRO A 68 12.33 -0.31 -24.62
CA PRO A 68 13.74 -0.61 -24.38
C PRO A 68 14.29 0.22 -23.20
N GLY A 69 14.80 -0.45 -22.16
CA GLY A 69 15.34 0.18 -20.95
C GLY A 69 14.35 0.23 -19.78
N GLU A 70 13.10 -0.18 -20.00
CA GLU A 70 12.15 -0.41 -18.91
C GLU A 70 12.29 -1.83 -18.37
N GLY A 71 12.06 -1.97 -17.07
CA GLY A 71 12.18 -3.23 -16.34
C GLY A 71 11.40 -3.15 -15.03
N ARG A 72 11.80 -3.97 -14.06
CA ARG A 72 11.17 -3.97 -12.74
C ARG A 72 11.49 -2.68 -11.99
N SER A 73 10.44 -1.95 -11.63
CA SER A 73 10.53 -0.86 -10.66
C SER A 73 10.84 -1.43 -9.28
N PRO A 74 11.67 -0.76 -8.47
CA PRO A 74 11.87 -1.13 -7.07
C PRO A 74 10.53 -1.19 -6.33
N ALA A 75 10.41 -2.15 -5.41
CA ALA A 75 9.25 -2.21 -4.53
C ALA A 75 9.20 -0.96 -3.65
N ARG A 76 8.00 -0.44 -3.43
CA ARG A 76 7.74 0.72 -2.56
C ARG A 76 6.49 0.48 -1.72
N VAL A 77 6.32 1.27 -0.67
CA VAL A 77 5.09 1.29 0.12
C VAL A 77 4.21 2.43 -0.38
N ASP A 78 2.96 2.14 -0.65
CA ASP A 78 1.94 3.08 -1.07
C ASP A 78 0.93 3.24 0.09
N LEU A 79 0.60 4.48 0.45
CA LEU A 79 -0.30 4.84 1.55
C LEU A 79 -1.60 5.41 0.99
N GLY A 80 -2.73 4.80 1.35
CA GLY A 80 -4.05 5.25 0.98
C GLY A 80 -4.95 5.48 2.18
N THR A 81 -6.06 6.18 1.95
CA THR A 81 -7.14 6.35 2.92
C THR A 81 -8.45 5.88 2.31
N GLU A 82 -9.13 4.96 2.96
CA GLU A 82 -10.43 4.44 2.53
C GLU A 82 -11.52 5.03 3.43
N SER A 83 -12.65 5.46 2.84
CA SER A 83 -13.82 5.88 3.60
C SER A 83 -15.01 4.93 3.41
N ASP A 84 -15.87 4.86 4.41
CA ASP A 84 -17.09 4.05 4.34
C ASP A 84 -18.15 4.62 3.37
N ARG A 85 -18.05 5.90 3.01
CA ARG A 85 -18.98 6.59 2.10
C ARG A 85 -18.56 6.53 0.63
N GLU A 86 -17.28 6.73 0.37
CA GLU A 86 -16.75 6.89 -0.99
C GLU A 86 -16.03 5.62 -1.47
N GLY A 87 -15.85 4.64 -0.58
CA GLY A 87 -15.06 3.44 -0.85
C GLY A 87 -13.56 3.71 -0.68
N ALA A 88 -12.73 2.82 -1.20
CA ALA A 88 -11.30 3.08 -1.27
C ALA A 88 -11.07 4.31 -2.15
N VAL A 89 -10.61 5.42 -1.56
CA VAL A 89 -10.05 6.52 -2.36
C VAL A 89 -8.71 5.99 -2.86
N HIS A 90 -8.72 5.48 -4.09
CA HIS A 90 -7.57 4.80 -4.72
C HIS A 90 -6.36 5.72 -5.00
N ASP A 91 -6.34 6.92 -4.42
CA ASP A 91 -5.19 7.83 -4.47
C ASP A 91 -4.16 7.39 -3.43
N TYR A 92 -3.55 6.23 -3.67
CA TYR A 92 -2.40 5.81 -2.89
C TYR A 92 -1.21 6.74 -3.21
N VAL A 93 -0.66 7.34 -2.17
CA VAL A 93 0.52 8.21 -2.27
C VAL A 93 1.77 7.37 -2.03
N PRO A 94 2.76 7.39 -2.93
CA PRO A 94 3.96 6.61 -2.76
C PRO A 94 4.83 7.15 -1.62
N VAL A 95 5.21 6.25 -0.71
CA VAL A 95 6.27 6.48 0.27
C VAL A 95 7.60 6.20 -0.42
N SER A 96 8.18 7.26 -0.96
CA SER A 96 9.28 7.19 -1.94
C SER A 96 10.65 6.77 -1.38
N SER A 97 10.79 6.62 -0.06
CA SER A 97 12.04 6.20 0.57
C SER A 97 11.85 5.57 1.96
N ALA A 98 12.85 4.80 2.40
CA ALA A 98 12.91 4.26 3.76
C ALA A 98 12.93 5.38 4.82
N GLU A 99 13.62 6.50 4.55
CA GLU A 99 13.64 7.66 5.44
C GLU A 99 12.24 8.27 5.63
N THR A 100 11.46 8.37 4.55
CA THR A 100 10.08 8.84 4.60
C THR A 100 9.20 7.89 5.43
N LEU A 101 9.38 6.58 5.26
CA LEU A 101 8.66 5.58 6.04
C LEU A 101 9.04 5.64 7.53
N ASP A 102 10.33 5.75 7.85
CA ASP A 102 10.82 5.86 9.23
C ASP A 102 10.30 7.13 9.92
N LYS A 103 10.24 8.24 9.17
CA LYS A 103 9.62 9.47 9.65
C LYS A 103 8.12 9.28 9.94
N LEU A 104 7.38 8.65 9.03
CA LEU A 104 5.96 8.35 9.24
C LEU A 104 5.74 7.48 10.49
N ILE A 105 6.54 6.43 10.66
CA ILE A 105 6.51 5.57 11.87
C ILE A 105 6.74 6.40 13.13
N THR A 106 7.74 7.28 13.10
CA THR A 106 8.07 8.16 14.23
C THR A 106 6.92 9.11 14.57
N ASP A 107 6.35 9.77 13.56
CA ASP A 107 5.25 10.72 13.71
C ASP A 107 3.98 10.02 14.25
N LEU A 108 3.66 8.82 13.76
CA LEU A 108 2.54 8.01 14.27
C LEU A 108 2.73 7.56 15.72
N ARG A 109 3.95 7.13 16.10
CA ARG A 109 4.26 6.81 17.51
C ARG A 109 4.11 8.02 18.42
N HIS A 110 4.55 9.19 17.96
CA HIS A 110 4.38 10.43 18.71
C HIS A 110 2.90 10.81 18.86
N ALA A 111 2.09 10.62 17.81
CA ALA A 111 0.65 10.83 17.86
C ALA A 111 -0.02 9.92 18.89
N VAL A 112 0.33 8.63 18.93
CA VAL A 112 -0.15 7.68 19.95
C VAL A 112 0.20 8.17 21.35
N SER A 113 1.47 8.51 21.61
CA SER A 113 1.88 9.01 22.94
C SER A 113 1.14 10.28 23.34
N THR A 114 0.88 11.16 22.38
CA THR A 114 0.08 12.37 22.62
C THR A 114 -1.36 12.00 22.99
N LEU A 115 -2.00 11.08 22.26
CA LEU A 115 -3.36 10.63 22.56
C LEU A 115 -3.45 9.96 23.94
N GLU A 116 -2.45 9.17 24.32
CA GLU A 116 -2.37 8.56 25.66
C GLU A 116 -2.36 9.60 26.77
N GLN A 117 -1.63 10.72 26.62
CA GLN A 117 -1.64 11.82 27.59
C GLN A 117 -3.00 12.52 27.68
N TRP A 118 -3.78 12.51 26.60
CA TRP A 118 -5.12 13.09 26.57
C TRP A 118 -6.20 12.13 27.09
N ARG A 119 -5.91 10.83 27.15
CA ARG A 119 -6.82 9.82 27.74
C ARG A 119 -7.21 10.20 29.15
N ASP A 120 -6.27 10.65 29.96
CA ASP A 120 -6.51 11.04 31.36
C ASP A 120 -7.35 12.33 31.48
N ARG A 121 -7.58 13.04 30.36
CA ARG A 121 -8.46 14.21 30.28
C ARG A 121 -9.89 13.85 29.87
N LEU A 122 -10.14 12.63 29.40
CA LEU A 122 -11.49 12.19 29.09
C LEU A 122 -12.27 11.99 30.39
N PRO A 123 -13.54 12.42 30.45
CA PRO A 123 -14.36 12.20 31.63
C PRO A 123 -14.44 10.68 31.91
N ALA A 124 -14.31 10.29 33.18
CA ALA A 124 -14.58 8.92 33.59
C ALA A 124 -16.01 8.57 33.15
N ALA A 125 -16.19 7.38 32.56
CA ALA A 125 -17.50 6.91 32.15
C ALA A 125 -18.48 7.02 33.34
N ALA A 126 -19.60 7.72 33.12
CA ALA A 126 -20.66 7.92 34.10
C ALA A 126 -21.54 6.68 34.26
#